data_AF-A0AAQ3QSJ5-F1
#
_entry.id   AF-A0AAQ3QSJ5-F1
#
_cell.length_a   1.000
_cell.length_b   1.000
_cell.length_c   1.000
_cell.angle_alpha   90.00
_cell.angle_beta   90.00
_cell.angle_gamma   90.00
#
_symmetry.space_group_name_H-M   'P 1'
#
loop_
_entity.id
_entity.type
_entity.pdbx_description
1 polymer ?
#
loop_
_entity_poly.entity_id
_entity_poly.type
_entity_poly.pdbx_seq_one_letter_code
_entity_poly.pdbx_strand_id
1 'polypeptide(L)'
;MKAATLKAARNEGFSWTSDTSLGHEDSVASELGSYFHIGGWFLALTLKHTSSYFSFVAIGVYGPPSHPSRPVFLQELHNFISSCLESLLVGGHFNITTHNGEHLNCMGSPFTWTNNQNPLSISKLDRILISNSLALAFPELFGRAGDRKLSDHHPLLLRMAPDRRTGAPLFRIENSWLLCDHFKDIIKAGLYSPPTYPSSLLVNQQFSSLKKWLSNWKPLRCIILDWDKTRKRNWKVTRLNANDRLHNLNQRADSSSLSSAELEELKQTKVLLDRYYNNECIY
;
A
#
# COMPACT_ATOMS: atom_id res chain seq x y z
N MET A 1 -0.11 -13.82 -2.84
CA MET A 1 -0.92 -12.59 -2.70
C MET A 1 -0.63 -11.77 -3.94
N LYS A 2 -1.52 -11.83 -4.95
CA LYS A 2 -1.36 -11.08 -6.21
C LYS A 2 -1.79 -9.63 -5.92
N ALA A 3 -0.96 -8.66 -6.30
CA ALA A 3 -1.25 -7.24 -6.09
C ALA A 3 -1.84 -6.66 -7.39
N ALA A 4 -3.08 -6.15 -7.32
CA ALA A 4 -3.61 -5.28 -8.36
C ALA A 4 -3.12 -3.85 -8.09
N THR A 5 -2.58 -3.18 -9.10
CA THR A 5 -2.11 -1.80 -8.99
C THR A 5 -3.01 -0.90 -9.82
N LEU A 6 -3.61 0.11 -9.19
CA LEU A 6 -4.36 1.16 -9.88
C LEU A 6 -3.40 2.17 -10.51
N LYS A 7 -3.56 2.47 -11.80
CA LYS A 7 -2.95 3.63 -12.46
C LYS A 7 -4.06 4.49 -13.06
N ALA A 8 -4.16 5.74 -12.63
CA ALA A 8 -5.01 6.73 -13.27
C ALA A 8 -4.22 7.43 -14.39
N ALA A 9 -4.72 7.41 -15.62
CA ALA A 9 -4.19 8.21 -16.72
C ALA A 9 -4.80 9.61 -16.69
N ARG A 10 -3.98 10.65 -16.85
CA ARG A 10 -4.33 12.02 -16.48
C ARG A 10 -5.40 12.70 -17.36
N ASN A 11 -5.80 12.14 -18.53
CA ASN A 11 -6.59 12.89 -19.51
C ASN A 11 -7.63 12.11 -20.36
N GLU A 12 -7.88 10.80 -20.19
CA GLU A 12 -8.76 10.04 -21.12
C GLU A 12 -9.78 9.09 -20.46
N GLY A 13 -10.25 9.45 -19.26
CA GLY A 13 -11.15 8.58 -18.50
C GLY A 13 -10.43 7.39 -17.86
N PHE A 14 -11.13 6.68 -16.98
CA PHE A 14 -10.58 5.54 -16.24
C PHE A 14 -10.56 4.31 -17.12
N SER A 15 -9.37 3.83 -17.47
CA SER A 15 -9.18 2.48 -18.00
C SER A 15 -8.65 1.58 -16.89
N TRP A 16 -9.39 0.50 -16.63
CA TRP A 16 -9.02 -0.51 -15.63
C TRP A 16 -8.22 -1.61 -16.33
N THR A 17 -6.90 -1.61 -16.19
CA THR A 17 -6.05 -2.68 -16.71
C THR A 17 -5.69 -3.65 -15.59
N SER A 18 -6.13 -4.90 -15.69
CA SER A 18 -5.60 -5.99 -14.86
C SER A 18 -4.25 -6.42 -15.41
N ASP A 19 -3.16 -6.13 -14.70
CA ASP A 19 -1.84 -6.65 -15.06
C ASP A 19 -1.73 -8.08 -14.50
N THR A 20 -2.00 -9.08 -15.32
CA THR A 20 -1.65 -10.46 -14.99
C THR A 20 -0.14 -10.57 -15.08
N SER A 21 0.54 -10.56 -13.93
CA SER A 21 1.93 -11.01 -13.87
C SER A 21 2.01 -12.36 -14.60
N LEU A 22 2.69 -12.39 -15.75
CA LEU A 22 2.88 -13.55 -16.61
C LEU A 22 3.59 -14.69 -15.85
N GLY A 23 2.81 -15.46 -15.11
CA GLY A 23 3.08 -16.86 -14.85
C GLY A 23 2.12 -17.63 -15.75
N HIS A 24 2.69 -18.48 -16.61
CA HIS A 24 1.98 -19.41 -17.49
C HIS A 24 0.66 -19.90 -16.88
N GLU A 25 -0.47 -19.56 -17.50
CA GLU A 25 -1.72 -20.35 -17.58
C GLU A 25 -2.84 -19.47 -18.20
N ASP A 26 -3.02 -19.59 -19.52
CA ASP A 26 -3.99 -18.87 -20.36
C ASP A 26 -5.46 -19.28 -20.15
N SER A 27 -5.86 -19.75 -18.96
CA SER A 27 -7.21 -20.30 -18.72
C SER A 27 -8.00 -19.64 -17.57
N VAL A 28 -7.43 -18.68 -16.84
CA VAL A 28 -8.05 -18.18 -15.58
C VAL A 28 -8.83 -16.87 -15.73
N ALA A 29 -8.75 -16.18 -16.87
CA ALA A 29 -9.42 -14.89 -17.06
C ALA A 29 -10.97 -14.99 -17.05
N SER A 30 -11.54 -16.15 -17.37
CA SER A 30 -12.99 -16.37 -17.43
C SER A 30 -13.67 -16.67 -16.08
N GLU A 31 -12.92 -16.96 -15.01
CA GLU A 31 -13.47 -17.31 -13.68
C GLU A 31 -13.51 -16.16 -12.67
N LEU A 32 -13.01 -14.97 -13.04
CA LEU A 32 -12.85 -13.84 -12.13
C LEU A 32 -14.10 -12.96 -11.94
N GLY A 33 -15.14 -13.16 -12.76
CA GLY A 33 -16.34 -12.31 -12.81
C GLY A 33 -17.23 -12.30 -11.55
N SER A 34 -17.00 -13.19 -10.59
CA SER A 34 -17.79 -13.27 -9.34
C SER A 34 -17.16 -12.54 -8.14
N TYR A 35 -15.92 -12.07 -8.25
CA TYR A 35 -15.18 -11.47 -7.13
C TYR A 35 -15.03 -9.95 -7.21
N PHE A 36 -15.39 -9.34 -8.33
CA PHE A 36 -15.31 -7.90 -8.50
C PHE A 36 -16.38 -7.33 -9.44
N HIS A 37 -16.69 -6.06 -9.24
CA HIS A 37 -17.56 -5.28 -10.13
C HIS A 37 -16.87 -3.97 -10.48
N ILE A 38 -16.89 -3.62 -11.77
CA ILE A 38 -16.28 -2.39 -12.29
C ILE A 38 -17.42 -1.45 -12.70
N GLY A 39 -17.52 -0.33 -11.99
CA GLY A 39 -18.35 0.80 -12.39
C GLY A 39 -17.54 1.83 -13.19
N GLY A 40 -18.23 2.83 -13.73
CA GLY A 40 -17.61 3.97 -14.41
C GLY A 40 -16.73 4.82 -13.47
N TRP A 41 -17.02 4.79 -12.17
CA TRP A 41 -16.35 5.61 -11.15
C TRP A 41 -15.84 4.83 -9.94
N PHE A 42 -15.98 3.51 -9.93
CA PHE A 42 -15.55 2.69 -8.80
C PHE A 42 -15.16 1.27 -9.21
N LEU A 43 -14.38 0.62 -8.34
CA LEU A 43 -14.07 -0.80 -8.39
C LEU A 43 -14.51 -1.42 -7.07
N ALA A 44 -15.39 -2.41 -7.11
CA ALA A 44 -15.82 -3.17 -5.95
C ALA A 44 -15.18 -4.56 -5.97
N LEU A 45 -14.71 -5.02 -4.81
CA LEU A 45 -14.08 -6.32 -4.59
C LEU A 45 -14.75 -7.03 -3.41
N THR A 46 -15.15 -8.27 -3.59
CA THR A 46 -15.62 -9.11 -2.47
C THR A 46 -14.41 -9.67 -1.74
N LEU A 47 -14.26 -9.32 -0.48
CA LEU A 47 -13.14 -9.72 0.37
C LEU A 47 -13.61 -10.61 1.52
N LYS A 48 -12.75 -11.54 1.92
CA LYS A 48 -12.94 -12.38 3.10
C LYS A 48 -11.79 -12.20 4.06
N HIS A 49 -12.08 -11.76 5.28
CA HIS A 49 -11.09 -11.60 6.33
C HIS A 49 -10.54 -12.97 6.74
N THR A 50 -9.22 -13.14 6.70
CA THR A 50 -8.60 -14.47 6.80
C THR A 50 -8.76 -15.13 8.17
N SER A 51 -8.79 -14.35 9.26
CA SER A 51 -8.88 -14.92 10.62
C SER A 51 -10.29 -15.05 11.15
N SER A 52 -11.20 -14.13 10.81
CA SER A 52 -12.61 -14.21 11.24
C SER A 52 -13.53 -14.85 10.20
N TYR A 53 -13.03 -15.10 8.99
CA TYR A 53 -13.81 -15.56 7.83
C TYR A 53 -14.99 -14.65 7.45
N PHE A 54 -15.05 -13.45 8.02
CA PHE A 54 -16.06 -12.44 7.74
C PHE A 54 -15.91 -11.92 6.31
N SER A 55 -17.01 -11.85 5.57
CA SER A 55 -17.01 -11.40 4.16
C SER A 55 -17.64 -10.02 4.04
N PHE A 56 -17.03 -9.16 3.23
CA PHE A 56 -17.48 -7.80 3.00
C PHE A 56 -17.04 -7.33 1.60
N VAL A 57 -17.74 -6.35 1.03
CA VAL A 57 -17.36 -5.74 -0.25
C VAL A 57 -16.60 -4.45 0.02
N ALA A 58 -15.39 -4.37 -0.53
CA ALA A 58 -14.56 -3.17 -0.52
C ALA A 58 -14.70 -2.44 -1.86
N ILE A 59 -15.13 -1.18 -1.80
CA ILE A 59 -15.39 -0.33 -2.96
C ILE A 59 -14.37 0.81 -2.98
N GLY A 60 -13.49 0.82 -3.97
CA GLY A 60 -12.59 1.92 -4.28
C GLY A 60 -13.25 2.92 -5.23
N VAL A 61 -13.45 4.16 -4.78
CA VAL A 61 -14.14 5.22 -5.53
C VAL A 61 -13.17 6.26 -6.07
N TYR A 62 -13.37 6.67 -7.33
CA TYR A 62 -12.85 7.90 -7.87
C TYR A 62 -13.98 8.67 -8.57
N GLY A 63 -14.57 9.63 -7.86
CA GLY A 63 -15.69 10.43 -8.35
C GLY A 63 -15.25 11.46 -9.41
N PRO A 64 -16.18 11.96 -10.23
CA PRO A 64 -15.87 12.94 -11.27
C PRO A 64 -15.52 14.32 -10.69
N PRO A 65 -14.49 15.01 -11.22
CA PRO A 65 -14.18 16.38 -10.82
C PRO A 65 -15.26 17.37 -11.26
N SER A 66 -15.94 17.11 -12.38
CA SER A 66 -16.95 17.97 -12.97
C SER A 66 -18.31 17.85 -12.26
N HIS A 67 -18.91 19.00 -11.92
CA HIS A 67 -20.23 19.06 -11.29
C HIS A 67 -21.34 18.32 -12.07
N PRO A 68 -21.44 18.43 -13.41
CA PRO A 68 -22.51 17.78 -14.19
C PRO A 68 -22.52 16.25 -14.12
N SER A 69 -21.36 15.61 -13.91
CA SER A 69 -21.26 14.14 -13.86
C SER A 69 -21.55 13.57 -12.46
N ARG A 70 -21.61 14.42 -11.42
CA ARG A 70 -21.82 13.97 -10.03
C ARG A 70 -23.14 13.24 -9.79
N PRO A 71 -24.30 13.68 -10.33
CA PRO A 71 -25.55 12.95 -10.14
C PRO A 71 -25.51 11.54 -10.74
N VAL A 72 -24.93 11.39 -11.92
CA VAL A 72 -24.78 10.09 -12.59
C VAL A 72 -23.88 9.17 -11.76
N PHE A 73 -22.74 9.69 -11.29
CA PHE A 73 -21.85 8.99 -10.38
C PHE A 73 -22.55 8.53 -9.10
N LEU A 74 -23.26 9.43 -8.41
CA LEU A 74 -23.93 9.11 -7.15
C LEU A 74 -25.07 8.11 -7.35
N GLN A 75 -25.81 8.21 -8.46
CA GLN A 75 -26.87 7.27 -8.80
C GLN A 75 -26.30 5.87 -9.08
N GLU A 76 -25.22 5.78 -9.85
CA GLU A 76 -24.54 4.52 -10.15
C GLU A 76 -24.05 3.84 -8.87
N LEU A 77 -23.34 4.59 -8.02
CA LEU A 77 -22.84 4.09 -6.74
C LEU A 77 -23.99 3.68 -5.80
N HIS A 78 -25.07 4.45 -5.76
CA HIS A 78 -26.26 4.13 -4.97
C HIS A 78 -26.93 2.83 -5.44
N ASN A 79 -27.11 2.65 -6.75
CA ASN A 79 -27.73 1.45 -7.30
C ASN A 79 -26.93 0.20 -6.92
N PHE A 80 -25.59 0.26 -7.03
CA PHE A 80 -24.73 -0.84 -6.65
C PHE A 80 -24.81 -1.13 -5.14
N ILE A 81 -24.66 -0.11 -4.30
CA ILE A 81 -24.72 -0.23 -2.84
C ILE A 81 -26.06 -0.79 -2.37
N SER A 82 -27.19 -0.28 -2.91
CA SER A 82 -28.53 -0.73 -2.55
C SER A 82 -28.82 -2.17 -2.96
N SER A 83 -28.09 -2.70 -3.95
CA SER A 83 -28.21 -4.10 -4.37
C SER A 83 -27.33 -5.06 -3.56
N CYS A 84 -26.38 -4.56 -2.78
CA CYS A 84 -25.44 -5.38 -2.03
C CYS A 84 -26.05 -5.84 -0.71
N LEU A 85 -26.00 -7.14 -0.45
CA LEU A 85 -26.50 -7.75 0.79
C LEU A 85 -25.40 -7.87 1.85
N GLU A 86 -24.15 -7.85 1.42
CA GLU A 86 -22.96 -7.97 2.25
C GLU A 86 -22.64 -6.66 2.99
N SER A 87 -21.83 -6.77 4.04
CA SER A 87 -21.23 -5.61 4.67
C SER A 87 -20.35 -4.84 3.69
N LEU A 88 -20.42 -3.51 3.74
CA LEU A 88 -19.73 -2.61 2.81
C LEU A 88 -18.64 -1.79 3.51
N LEU A 89 -17.54 -1.62 2.80
CA LEU A 89 -16.49 -0.63 3.01
C LEU A 89 -16.35 0.18 1.72
N VAL A 90 -16.62 1.49 1.74
CA VAL A 90 -16.44 2.37 0.59
C VAL A 90 -15.36 3.38 0.91
N GLY A 91 -14.34 3.49 0.07
CA GLY A 91 -13.23 4.39 0.30
C GLY A 91 -12.70 4.98 -1.00
N GLY A 92 -12.22 6.22 -0.94
CA GLY A 92 -11.52 6.83 -2.07
C GLY A 92 -11.80 8.31 -2.23
N HIS A 93 -11.51 8.80 -3.43
CA HIS A 93 -11.54 10.21 -3.77
C HIS A 93 -12.89 10.57 -4.41
N PHE A 94 -13.80 11.17 -3.64
CA PHE A 94 -15.16 11.43 -4.13
C PHE A 94 -15.28 12.68 -5.01
N ASN A 95 -14.31 13.61 -4.97
CA ASN A 95 -14.40 14.89 -5.68
C ASN A 95 -15.64 15.73 -5.28
N ILE A 96 -16.15 15.53 -4.05
CA ILE A 96 -17.31 16.23 -3.50
C ILE A 96 -16.95 16.86 -2.15
N THR A 97 -17.09 18.18 -2.07
CA THR A 97 -17.03 18.93 -0.81
C THR A 97 -18.39 18.86 -0.13
N THR A 98 -18.40 18.62 1.19
CA THR A 98 -19.62 18.62 1.99
C THR A 98 -19.47 19.68 3.06
N HIS A 99 -20.46 20.56 3.21
CA HIS A 99 -20.42 21.60 4.25
C HIS A 99 -20.75 21.07 5.65
N ASN A 100 -21.40 19.91 5.77
CA ASN A 100 -21.69 19.23 7.04
C ASN A 100 -21.80 17.73 6.72
N GLY A 101 -21.23 16.83 7.52
CA GLY A 101 -21.37 15.40 7.24
C GLY A 101 -20.85 14.49 8.35
N GLU A 102 -21.79 13.75 8.94
CA GLU A 102 -21.56 12.56 9.76
C GLU A 102 -20.77 11.53 8.95
N HIS A 103 -19.47 11.52 9.17
CA HIS A 103 -18.55 10.54 8.60
C HIS A 103 -17.63 10.09 9.74
N LEU A 104 -16.98 8.94 9.59
CA LEU A 104 -15.94 8.48 10.51
C LEU A 104 -15.06 9.67 10.90
N ASN A 105 -15.08 10.05 12.17
CA ASN A 105 -14.20 11.06 12.74
C ASN A 105 -12.78 10.50 12.66
N CYS A 106 -12.14 10.67 11.51
CA CYS A 106 -10.75 10.31 11.31
C CYS A 106 -9.91 11.20 12.23
N MET A 107 -9.10 10.60 13.08
CA MET A 107 -8.10 11.37 13.83
C MET A 107 -7.01 11.83 12.86
N GLY A 108 -6.56 13.08 12.99
CA GLY A 108 -5.57 13.71 12.12
C GLY A 108 -6.10 14.95 11.39
N SER A 109 -5.58 15.23 10.20
CA SER A 109 -5.95 16.43 9.44
C SER A 109 -7.44 16.41 9.06
N PRO A 110 -8.20 17.51 9.29
CA PRO A 110 -9.61 17.60 8.91
C PRO A 110 -9.81 17.67 7.38
N PHE A 111 -8.73 17.90 6.63
CA PHE A 111 -8.71 17.96 5.18
C PHE A 111 -7.90 16.80 4.61
N THR A 112 -8.21 16.41 3.37
CA THR A 112 -7.50 15.31 2.70
C THR A 112 -6.75 15.77 1.47
N TRP A 113 -6.94 17.01 1.02
CA TRP A 113 -6.28 17.59 -0.14
C TRP A 113 -5.86 19.04 0.12
N THR A 114 -4.74 19.43 -0.49
CA THR A 114 -4.26 20.81 -0.56
C THR A 114 -3.70 21.12 -1.95
N ASN A 115 -3.88 22.35 -2.43
CA ASN A 115 -3.25 22.79 -3.69
C ASN A 115 -1.72 22.96 -3.58
N ASN A 116 -1.13 22.90 -2.38
CA ASN A 116 0.30 23.17 -2.10
C ASN A 116 0.80 24.51 -2.69
N GLN A 117 -0.08 25.50 -2.86
CA GLN A 117 0.22 26.78 -3.49
C GLN A 117 -0.17 27.95 -2.58
N ASN A 118 0.27 29.16 -2.93
CA ASN A 118 -0.19 30.41 -2.32
C ASN A 118 -1.08 31.15 -3.33
N PRO A 119 -2.35 31.48 -3.01
CA PRO A 119 -3.05 31.23 -1.73
C PRO A 119 -3.34 29.75 -1.50
N LEU A 120 -3.24 29.33 -0.24
CA LEU A 120 -3.48 27.96 0.19
C LEU A 120 -4.97 27.63 0.05
N SER A 121 -5.26 26.54 -0.66
CA SER A 121 -6.60 25.95 -0.75
C SER A 121 -6.56 24.54 -0.21
N ILE A 122 -7.46 24.22 0.71
CA ILE A 122 -7.58 22.92 1.36
C ILE A 122 -9.01 22.42 1.24
N SER A 123 -9.19 21.11 1.08
CA SER A 123 -10.50 20.49 0.94
C SER A 123 -10.52 19.06 1.46
N LYS A 124 -11.69 18.58 1.88
CA LYS A 124 -11.93 17.18 2.27
C LYS A 124 -12.60 16.46 1.09
N LEU A 125 -11.79 15.77 0.29
CA LEU A 125 -12.22 15.11 -0.95
C LEU A 125 -12.24 13.58 -0.83
N ASP A 126 -11.43 13.04 0.08
CA ASP A 126 -11.28 11.61 0.32
C ASP A 126 -12.14 11.21 1.53
N ARG A 127 -12.82 10.06 1.42
CA ARG A 127 -13.72 9.59 2.47
C ARG A 127 -13.63 8.08 2.62
N ILE A 128 -13.91 7.62 3.83
CA ILE A 128 -14.19 6.21 4.14
C ILE A 128 -15.59 6.14 4.76
N LEU A 129 -16.45 5.33 4.16
CA LEU A 129 -17.79 5.02 4.60
C LEU A 129 -17.85 3.53 4.92
N ILE A 130 -18.51 3.17 6.01
CA ILE A 130 -18.69 1.78 6.43
C ILE A 130 -20.16 1.51 6.68
N SER A 131 -20.60 0.31 6.32
CA SER A 131 -21.92 -0.18 6.74
C SER A 131 -21.96 -0.44 8.25
N ASN A 132 -23.15 -0.34 8.84
CA ASN A 132 -23.36 -0.67 10.24
C ASN A 132 -22.96 -2.12 10.56
N SER A 133 -23.26 -3.06 9.66
CA SER A 133 -22.89 -4.47 9.84
C SER A 133 -21.37 -4.67 9.87
N LEU A 134 -20.60 -3.93 9.08
CA LEU A 134 -19.13 -3.94 9.16
C LEU A 134 -18.62 -3.34 10.47
N ALA A 135 -19.20 -2.22 10.91
CA ALA A 135 -18.83 -1.55 12.16
C ALA A 135 -19.09 -2.45 13.38
N LEU A 136 -20.22 -3.17 13.39
CA LEU A 136 -20.56 -4.14 14.44
C LEU A 136 -19.63 -5.36 14.43
N ALA A 137 -19.22 -5.82 13.26
CA ALA A 137 -18.29 -6.96 13.12
C ALA A 137 -16.86 -6.61 13.56
N PHE A 138 -16.45 -5.35 13.42
CA PHE A 138 -15.14 -4.85 13.81
C PHE A 138 -15.26 -3.61 14.71
N PRO A 139 -15.64 -3.75 16.00
CA PRO A 139 -15.84 -2.61 16.90
C PRO A 139 -14.57 -1.78 17.17
N GLU A 140 -13.39 -2.38 16.98
CA GLU A 140 -12.08 -1.72 17.12
C GLU A 140 -11.62 -1.01 15.83
N LEU A 141 -12.51 -0.89 14.83
CA LEU A 141 -12.20 -0.25 13.56
C LEU A 141 -11.81 1.21 13.79
N PHE A 142 -10.64 1.58 13.27
CA PHE A 142 -10.04 2.88 13.50
C PHE A 142 -9.56 3.50 12.19
N GLY A 143 -10.05 4.70 11.89
CA GLY A 143 -9.65 5.50 10.74
C GLY A 143 -8.74 6.66 11.16
N ARG A 144 -7.66 6.91 10.40
CA ARG A 144 -6.84 8.12 10.56
C ARG A 144 -6.37 8.66 9.22
N ALA A 145 -6.16 9.98 9.16
CA ALA A 145 -5.38 10.58 8.08
C ALA A 145 -3.88 10.31 8.34
N GLY A 146 -3.18 9.79 7.34
CA GLY A 146 -1.73 9.68 7.33
C GLY A 146 -1.04 10.96 6.85
N ASP A 147 0.28 10.97 6.88
CA ASP A 147 1.06 12.12 6.44
C ASP A 147 1.05 12.25 4.92
N ARG A 148 0.93 13.49 4.41
CA ARG A 148 1.20 13.83 3.01
C ARG A 148 2.67 13.61 2.72
N LYS A 149 3.00 12.43 2.20
CA LYS A 149 4.37 12.12 1.77
C LYS A 149 4.71 12.88 0.50
N LEU A 150 4.50 12.23 -0.63
CA LEU A 150 4.82 12.78 -1.95
C LEU A 150 3.57 13.30 -2.68
N SER A 151 2.38 12.94 -2.19
CA SER A 151 1.11 13.40 -2.74
C SER A 151 0.65 14.70 -2.08
N ASP A 152 -0.17 15.43 -2.83
CA ASP A 152 -1.06 16.50 -2.37
C ASP A 152 -2.24 15.99 -1.54
N HIS A 153 -2.45 14.67 -1.46
CA HIS A 153 -3.46 14.02 -0.63
C HIS A 153 -2.92 13.41 0.67
N HIS A 154 -3.69 13.53 1.75
CA HIS A 154 -3.51 12.71 2.95
C HIS A 154 -4.06 11.30 2.69
N PRO A 155 -3.23 10.24 2.81
CA PRO A 155 -3.76 8.89 2.69
C PRO A 155 -4.68 8.59 3.87
N LEU A 156 -5.90 8.10 3.60
CA LEU A 156 -6.79 7.61 4.65
C LEU A 156 -6.41 6.17 5.01
N LEU A 157 -6.05 5.95 6.26
CA LEU A 157 -5.62 4.66 6.79
C LEU A 157 -6.74 4.07 7.65
N LEU A 158 -7.19 2.88 7.28
CA LEU A 158 -8.17 2.11 8.04
C LEU A 158 -7.50 0.90 8.70
N ARG A 159 -7.74 0.73 10.00
CA ARG A 159 -7.29 -0.42 10.78
C ARG A 159 -8.52 -1.16 11.30
N MET A 160 -8.72 -2.40 10.85
CA MET A 160 -9.89 -3.22 11.23
C MET A 160 -9.67 -4.08 12.49
N ALA A 161 -8.42 -4.38 12.83
CA ALA A 161 -8.04 -5.13 14.03
C ALA A 161 -6.59 -4.81 14.43
N PRO A 162 -6.20 -5.00 15.69
CA PRO A 162 -4.80 -5.00 16.10
C PRO A 162 -4.03 -6.13 15.40
N ASP A 163 -2.77 -5.87 15.07
CA ASP A 163 -1.88 -6.82 14.38
C ASP A 163 -1.59 -8.02 15.30
N ARG A 164 -2.46 -9.03 15.26
CA ARG A 164 -2.27 -10.30 15.97
C ARG A 164 -1.42 -11.28 15.15
N ARG A 165 -0.29 -10.82 14.61
CA ARG A 165 0.74 -11.73 14.07
C ARG A 165 1.32 -12.55 15.22
N THR A 166 0.67 -13.65 15.56
CA THR A 166 1.19 -14.67 16.46
C THR A 166 2.05 -15.62 15.65
N GLY A 167 3.36 -15.37 15.62
CA GLY A 167 4.32 -16.26 14.96
C GLY A 167 5.57 -15.55 14.48
N ALA A 168 6.64 -16.33 14.26
CA ALA A 168 7.86 -15.81 13.66
C ALA A 168 7.56 -15.31 12.23
N PRO A 169 8.05 -14.13 11.83
CA PRO A 169 7.82 -13.61 10.49
C PRO A 169 8.37 -14.59 9.45
N LEU A 170 7.55 -14.91 8.45
CA LEU A 170 7.98 -15.68 7.29
C LEU A 170 9.12 -14.94 6.60
N PHE A 171 10.14 -15.67 6.18
CA PHE A 171 11.17 -15.12 5.32
C PHE A 171 10.53 -14.75 3.97
N ARG A 172 10.67 -13.48 3.59
CA ARG A 172 10.22 -12.97 2.29
C ARG A 172 11.40 -12.28 1.62
N ILE A 173 11.53 -12.52 0.33
CA ILE A 173 12.45 -11.80 -0.54
C ILE A 173 11.73 -10.53 -0.99
N GLU A 174 12.38 -9.37 -0.88
CA GLU A 174 11.86 -8.13 -1.46
C GLU A 174 12.30 -8.03 -2.92
N ASN A 175 11.39 -7.65 -3.83
CA ASN A 175 11.71 -7.52 -5.25
C ASN A 175 12.87 -6.53 -5.52
N SER A 176 13.00 -5.50 -4.67
CA SER A 176 14.09 -4.52 -4.72
C SER A 176 15.47 -5.13 -4.47
N TRP A 177 15.56 -6.27 -3.77
CA TRP A 177 16.84 -6.96 -3.55
C TRP A 177 17.41 -7.48 -4.86
N LEU A 178 16.56 -7.92 -5.80
CA LEU A 178 16.98 -8.46 -7.11
C LEU A 178 17.63 -7.41 -8.01
N LEU A 179 17.29 -6.13 -7.79
CA LEU A 179 17.88 -5.02 -8.52
C LEU A 179 19.32 -4.72 -8.06
N CYS A 180 19.71 -5.18 -6.87
CA CYS A 180 21.03 -4.93 -6.28
C CYS A 180 22.07 -5.95 -6.74
N ASP A 181 23.13 -5.51 -7.40
CA ASP A 181 24.18 -6.42 -7.86
C ASP A 181 24.89 -7.12 -6.70
N HIS A 182 25.11 -6.40 -5.59
CA HIS A 182 25.69 -7.00 -4.38
C HIS A 182 24.81 -8.11 -3.77
N PHE A 183 23.47 -8.04 -3.93
CA PHE A 183 22.59 -9.13 -3.50
C PHE A 183 22.81 -10.40 -4.33
N LYS A 184 23.01 -10.26 -5.65
CA LYS A 184 23.33 -11.38 -6.53
C LYS A 184 24.64 -12.05 -6.11
N ASP A 185 25.63 -11.26 -5.70
CA ASP A 185 26.92 -11.78 -5.24
C ASP A 185 26.81 -12.50 -3.89
N ILE A 186 25.97 -12.01 -2.97
CA ILE A 186 25.65 -12.71 -1.71
C ILE A 186 25.01 -14.07 -1.98
N ILE A 187 24.05 -14.15 -2.90
CA ILE A 187 23.41 -15.42 -3.29
C ILE A 187 24.44 -16.37 -3.91
N LYS A 188 25.30 -15.89 -4.83
CA LYS A 188 26.38 -16.70 -5.42
C LYS A 188 27.33 -17.22 -4.34
N ALA A 189 27.85 -16.36 -3.48
CA ALA A 189 28.80 -16.74 -2.44
C ALA A 189 28.21 -17.78 -1.47
N GLY A 190 26.94 -17.64 -1.08
CA GLY A 190 26.28 -18.60 -0.19
C GLY A 190 25.85 -19.90 -0.85
N LEU A 191 25.62 -19.92 -2.17
CA LEU A 191 25.35 -21.15 -2.93
C LEU A 191 26.63 -21.96 -3.19
N TYR A 192 27.77 -21.28 -3.40
CA TYR A 192 29.05 -21.92 -3.74
C TYR A 192 29.98 -22.17 -2.55
N SER A 193 29.56 -21.88 -1.31
CA SER A 193 30.33 -22.23 -0.12
C SER A 193 30.21 -23.75 0.16
N PRO A 194 31.31 -24.54 0.09
CA PRO A 194 31.27 -25.96 0.37
C PRO A 194 31.02 -26.20 1.86
N PRO A 195 30.11 -27.09 2.24
CA PRO A 195 29.88 -27.41 3.64
C PRO A 195 31.03 -28.29 4.18
N THR A 196 31.54 -27.94 5.36
CA THR A 196 32.50 -28.78 6.09
C THR A 196 31.75 -29.92 6.76
N TYR A 197 31.89 -31.15 6.26
CA TYR A 197 31.31 -32.35 6.90
C TYR A 197 32.40 -33.39 7.22
N PRO A 198 32.32 -34.07 8.37
CA PRO A 198 33.10 -35.27 8.64
C PRO A 198 32.64 -36.44 7.75
N SER A 199 33.60 -37.24 7.33
CA SER A 199 33.62 -38.07 6.12
C SER A 199 32.75 -39.34 6.10
N SER A 200 31.66 -39.46 6.85
CA SER A 200 30.98 -40.76 7.08
C SER A 200 29.52 -40.88 6.67
N LEU A 201 28.89 -39.90 6.01
CA LEU A 201 27.46 -39.95 5.65
C LEU A 201 27.20 -39.79 4.16
N LEU A 202 27.58 -40.81 3.37
CA LEU A 202 27.19 -40.96 1.97
C LEU A 202 26.03 -41.96 1.84
N VAL A 203 24.80 -41.53 2.14
CA VAL A 203 23.59 -42.26 1.71
C VAL A 203 22.50 -41.28 1.27
N ASN A 204 21.92 -41.55 0.09
CA ASN A 204 20.79 -40.91 -0.59
C ASN A 204 21.10 -39.73 -1.54
N GLN A 205 21.51 -40.07 -2.77
CA GLN A 205 21.76 -39.16 -3.89
C GLN A 205 20.50 -38.41 -4.41
N GLN A 206 19.28 -38.89 -4.17
CA GLN A 206 18.06 -38.24 -4.69
C GLN A 206 17.53 -37.10 -3.79
N PHE A 207 17.94 -37.05 -2.52
CA PHE A 207 17.67 -35.91 -1.61
C PHE A 207 18.93 -35.10 -1.28
N SER A 208 20.08 -35.50 -1.84
CA SER A 208 21.39 -34.90 -1.57
C SER A 208 21.41 -33.41 -1.88
N SER A 209 20.93 -33.02 -3.06
CA SER A 209 20.91 -31.61 -3.51
C SER A 209 19.96 -30.75 -2.68
N LEU A 210 18.80 -31.28 -2.28
CA LEU A 210 17.85 -30.56 -1.44
C LEU A 210 18.35 -30.45 0.01
N LYS A 211 18.96 -31.50 0.58
CA LYS A 211 19.59 -31.45 1.91
C LYS A 211 20.80 -30.50 1.93
N LYS A 212 21.62 -30.49 0.86
CA LYS A 212 22.72 -29.54 0.64
C LYS A 212 22.22 -28.09 0.53
N TRP A 213 21.11 -27.88 -0.16
CA TRP A 213 20.48 -26.56 -0.27
C TRP A 213 19.91 -26.10 1.08
N LEU A 214 19.21 -26.99 1.79
CA LEU A 214 18.65 -26.71 3.13
C LEU A 214 19.73 -26.50 4.20
N SER A 215 20.88 -27.17 4.10
CA SER A 215 22.01 -26.95 5.03
C SER A 215 22.66 -25.59 4.83
N ASN A 216 22.78 -25.13 3.57
CA ASN A 216 23.33 -23.82 3.24
C ASN A 216 22.29 -22.69 3.43
N TRP A 217 21.01 -23.02 3.51
CA TRP A 217 19.91 -22.05 3.67
C TRP A 217 19.97 -21.28 4.98
N LYS A 218 20.26 -21.94 6.12
CA LYS A 218 20.30 -21.24 7.42
C LYS A 218 21.40 -20.17 7.46
N PRO A 219 22.67 -20.46 7.11
CA PRO A 219 23.72 -19.45 7.00
C PRO A 219 23.41 -18.37 5.97
N LEU A 220 22.96 -18.75 4.77
CA LEU A 220 22.60 -17.81 3.71
C LEU A 220 21.50 -16.84 4.16
N ARG A 221 20.47 -17.36 4.84
CA ARG A 221 19.40 -16.54 5.42
C ARG A 221 19.95 -15.54 6.44
N CYS A 222 20.88 -15.96 7.30
CA CYS A 222 21.51 -15.03 8.25
C CYS A 222 22.30 -13.93 7.55
N ILE A 223 23.07 -14.27 6.51
CA ILE A 223 23.84 -13.30 5.71
C ILE A 223 22.90 -12.32 5.00
N ILE A 224 21.86 -12.81 4.33
CA ILE A 224 20.86 -11.96 3.66
C ILE A 224 20.18 -11.02 4.65
N LEU A 225 19.76 -11.55 5.81
CA LEU A 225 19.09 -10.74 6.83
C LEU A 225 20.04 -9.72 7.48
N ASP A 226 21.32 -10.04 7.66
CA ASP A 226 22.29 -9.09 8.20
C ASP A 226 22.66 -8.00 7.19
N TRP A 227 22.87 -8.38 5.93
CA TRP A 227 23.03 -7.44 4.81
C TRP A 227 21.83 -6.49 4.70
N ASP A 228 20.60 -7.02 4.70
CA ASP A 228 19.39 -6.21 4.61
C ASP A 228 19.23 -5.31 5.84
N LYS A 229 19.55 -5.80 7.06
CA LYS A 229 19.56 -4.97 8.27
C LYS A 229 20.57 -3.84 8.17
N THR A 230 21.78 -4.09 7.69
CA THR A 230 22.84 -3.08 7.56
C THR A 230 22.48 -2.05 6.49
N ARG A 231 22.02 -2.52 5.32
CA ARG A 231 21.43 -1.67 4.27
C ARG A 231 20.33 -0.78 4.85
N LYS A 232 19.35 -1.35 5.55
CA LYS A 232 18.24 -0.59 6.13
C LYS A 232 18.68 0.36 7.25
N ARG A 233 19.68 0.02 8.06
CA ARG A 233 20.20 0.89 9.15
C ARG A 233 20.78 2.19 8.61
N ASN A 234 21.61 2.13 7.58
CA ASN A 234 22.25 3.32 7.00
C ASN A 234 21.22 4.36 6.54
N TRP A 235 20.06 3.91 6.08
CA TRP A 235 19.01 4.79 5.58
C TRP A 235 17.91 5.09 6.60
N LYS A 236 17.80 4.31 7.68
CA LYS A 236 16.72 4.43 8.66
C LYS A 236 16.75 5.78 9.36
N VAL A 237 17.91 6.25 9.80
CA VAL A 237 18.02 7.51 10.54
C VAL A 237 17.67 8.69 9.65
N THR A 238 18.32 8.83 8.49
CA THR A 238 18.06 9.93 7.55
C THR A 238 16.62 9.93 7.04
N ARG A 239 16.07 8.76 6.71
CA ARG A 239 14.68 8.64 6.28
C ARG A 239 13.69 8.98 7.40
N LEU A 240 13.95 8.57 8.64
CA LEU A 240 13.08 8.92 9.77
C LEU A 240 13.10 10.43 10.01
N ASN A 241 14.29 11.03 10.06
CA ASN A 241 14.44 12.48 10.21
C ASN A 241 13.73 13.25 9.08
N ALA A 242 13.84 12.79 7.83
CA ALA A 242 13.14 13.38 6.69
C ALA A 242 11.61 13.23 6.80
N ASN A 243 11.10 12.09 7.29
CA ASN A 243 9.66 11.92 7.52
C ASN A 243 9.16 12.82 8.67
N ASP A 244 9.93 12.98 9.75
CA ASP A 244 9.55 13.83 10.87
C ASP A 244 9.53 15.30 10.45
N ARG A 245 10.51 15.76 9.67
CA ARG A 245 10.52 17.11 9.06
C ARG A 245 9.30 17.33 8.19
N LEU A 246 9.02 16.38 7.30
CA LEU A 246 7.84 16.44 6.42
C LEU A 246 6.53 16.49 7.23
N HIS A 247 6.42 15.70 8.30
CA HIS A 247 5.26 15.70 9.18
C HIS A 247 5.04 17.08 9.81
N ASN A 248 6.10 17.67 10.37
CA ASN A 248 6.05 19.00 10.98
C ASN A 248 5.68 20.09 9.97
N LEU A 249 6.27 20.07 8.77
CA LEU A 249 5.95 21.01 7.69
C LEU A 249 4.51 20.86 7.21
N ASN A 250 3.98 19.63 7.14
CA ASN A 250 2.58 19.41 6.79
C ASN A 250 1.63 19.92 7.88
N GLN A 251 1.91 19.69 9.16
CA GLN A 251 1.09 20.25 10.25
C GLN A 251 1.09 21.78 10.22
N ARG A 252 2.25 22.39 9.97
CA ARG A 252 2.39 23.84 9.79
C ARG A 252 1.57 24.35 8.62
N ALA A 253 1.65 23.67 7.47
CA ALA A 253 0.88 24.00 6.27
C ALA A 253 -0.63 23.89 6.47
N ASP A 254 -1.08 22.92 7.28
CA ASP A 254 -2.50 22.74 7.59
C ASP A 254 -3.03 23.84 8.53
N SER A 255 -2.14 24.47 9.32
CA SER A 255 -2.50 25.54 10.27
C SER A 255 -2.31 26.95 9.74
N SER A 256 -1.41 27.14 8.77
CA SER A 256 -0.97 28.46 8.29
C SER A 256 -0.19 28.35 6.98
N SER A 257 -0.15 29.43 6.19
CA SER A 257 0.70 29.49 4.99
C SER A 257 2.17 29.31 5.34
N LEU A 258 2.87 28.50 4.54
CA LEU A 258 4.32 28.32 4.65
C LEU A 258 5.06 29.54 4.06
N SER A 259 6.18 29.90 4.68
CA SER A 259 7.14 30.84 4.11
C SER A 259 7.86 30.25 2.89
N SER A 260 8.49 31.11 2.07
CA SER A 260 9.26 30.68 0.91
C SER A 260 10.39 29.70 1.27
N ALA A 261 11.00 29.87 2.45
CA ALA A 261 12.05 28.98 2.94
C ALA A 261 11.49 27.60 3.34
N GLU A 262 10.37 27.56 4.06
CA GLU A 262 9.69 26.30 4.44
C GLU A 262 9.15 25.55 3.22
N LEU A 263 8.69 26.28 2.20
CA LEU A 263 8.24 25.67 0.94
C LEU A 263 9.39 25.01 0.18
N GLU A 264 10.57 25.64 0.19
CA GLU A 264 11.77 25.06 -0.42
C GLU A 264 12.28 23.85 0.39
N GLU A 265 12.26 23.93 1.71
CA GLU A 265 12.57 22.79 2.59
C GLU A 265 11.61 21.61 2.34
N LEU A 266 10.32 21.89 2.17
CA LEU A 266 9.30 20.89 1.85
C LEU A 266 9.63 20.18 0.52
N LYS A 267 9.99 20.93 -0.52
CA LYS A 267 10.37 20.38 -1.83
C LYS A 267 11.62 19.49 -1.72
N GLN A 268 12.67 19.97 -1.06
CA GLN A 268 13.91 19.22 -0.88
C GLN A 268 13.68 17.94 -0.08
N THR A 269 12.87 18.02 0.98
CA THR A 269 12.51 16.86 1.80
C THR A 269 11.70 15.83 0.99
N LYS A 270 10.77 16.27 0.13
CA LYS A 270 10.02 15.38 -0.77
C LYS A 270 10.94 14.70 -1.78
N VAL A 271 11.87 15.43 -2.41
CA VAL A 271 12.86 14.85 -3.35
C VAL A 271 13.72 13.80 -2.66
N LEU A 272 14.20 14.08 -1.45
CA LEU A 272 14.99 13.13 -0.66
C LEU A 272 14.17 11.86 -0.34
N LEU A 273 12.92 12.01 0.07
CA LEU A 273 12.02 10.88 0.35
C LEU A 273 11.63 10.10 -0.90
N ASP A 274 11.48 10.75 -2.04
CA ASP A 274 11.19 10.09 -3.33
C ASP A 274 12.32 9.14 -3.72
N ARG A 275 13.58 9.61 -3.64
CA ARG A 275 14.76 8.74 -3.83
C ARG A 275 14.76 7.54 -2.90
N TYR A 276 14.36 7.74 -1.64
CA TYR A 276 14.23 6.64 -0.67
C TYR A 276 13.14 5.63 -1.02
N TYR A 277 11.97 6.09 -1.48
CA TYR A 277 10.81 5.23 -1.72
C TYR A 277 10.86 4.52 -3.08
N ASN A 278 11.47 5.13 -4.08
CA ASN A 278 11.61 4.53 -5.41
C ASN A 278 12.80 3.59 -5.54
N ASN A 279 13.53 3.33 -4.45
CA ASN A 279 14.78 2.57 -4.47
C ASN A 279 15.73 3.07 -5.57
N GLU A 280 15.72 4.39 -5.85
CA GLU A 280 16.81 5.07 -6.54
C GLU A 280 18.01 5.12 -5.59
N CYS A 281 18.45 3.93 -5.17
CA CYS A 281 19.82 3.72 -4.77
C CYS A 281 20.64 3.89 -6.05
N ILE A 282 20.96 5.15 -6.30
CA ILE A 282 22.29 5.60 -6.71
C ILE A 282 23.29 4.59 -6.13
N TYR A 283 23.82 3.76 -7.02
CA TYR A 283 25.02 2.96 -6.78
C TYR A 283 26.22 3.88 -6.65
#